data_AF-A0A843J5Z9-F1
#
_entry.id   AF-A0A843J5Z9-F1
#
_cell.length_a   1.000
_cell.length_b   1.000
_cell.length_c   1.000
_cell.angle_alpha   90.00
_cell.angle_beta   90.00
_cell.angle_gamma   90.00
#
_symmetry.space_group_name_H-M   'P 1'
#
loop_
_entity.id
_entity.type
_entity.pdbx_description
1 polymer ?
#
loop_
_entity_poly.entity_id
_entity_poly.type
_entity_poly.pdbx_seq_one_letter_code
_entity_poly.pdbx_strand_id
1 'polypeptide(L)'
;MGEATGSSKVAKGSAIILIGNVIFRVGGYLYRFLMASLLGPAAYGILGLTTPFQGIFQVLSAAGLPPAIAKYVSEYNALDEEDLARQTIFTALKIMVFLGFFFGLIMVFVAAPIITVYYQKPEALLPLQAVGLITPFSVIVGAFRGAFQGVYKMEYILYTRAIEQIFMILFATALVI
;
A
#
# COMPACT_ATOMS: atom_id res chain seq x y z
N MET A 1 -28.97 -26.83 0.15
CA MET A 1 -27.62 -27.31 0.56
C MET A 1 -26.57 -26.65 -0.32
N GLY A 2 -26.10 -25.44 0.03
CA GLY A 2 -25.10 -24.69 -0.76
C GLY A 2 -24.16 -23.80 0.05
N GLU A 3 -24.36 -23.67 1.37
CA GLU A 3 -23.64 -22.69 2.20
C GLU A 3 -22.27 -23.19 2.71
N ALA A 4 -22.02 -24.50 2.72
CA ALA A 4 -20.82 -25.08 3.34
C ALA A 4 -19.52 -24.90 2.53
N THR A 5 -19.60 -24.70 1.21
CA THR A 5 -18.42 -24.57 0.33
C THR A 5 -17.90 -23.14 0.22
N GLY A 6 -18.77 -22.13 0.37
CA GLY A 6 -18.37 -20.71 0.39
C GLY A 6 -17.61 -20.33 1.66
N SER A 7 -18.10 -20.77 2.82
CA SER A 7 -17.49 -20.47 4.13
C SER A 7 -16.04 -21.00 4.24
N SER A 8 -15.76 -22.20 3.68
CA SER A 8 -14.41 -22.79 3.69
C SER A 8 -13.40 -22.00 2.82
N LYS A 9 -13.81 -21.49 1.65
CA LYS A 9 -12.94 -20.68 0.79
C LYS A 9 -12.65 -19.30 1.41
N VAL A 10 -13.66 -18.65 1.98
CA VAL A 10 -13.51 -17.35 2.66
C VAL A 10 -12.63 -17.50 3.92
N ALA A 11 -12.86 -18.53 4.73
CA ALA A 11 -12.07 -18.81 5.93
C ALA A 11 -10.61 -19.13 5.60
N LYS A 12 -10.35 -19.96 4.58
CA LYS A 12 -8.98 -20.23 4.10
C LYS A 12 -8.31 -18.96 3.57
N GLY A 13 -9.00 -18.18 2.72
CA GLY A 13 -8.46 -16.94 2.17
C GLY A 13 -8.13 -15.90 3.26
N SER A 14 -9.02 -15.75 4.23
CA SER A 14 -8.83 -14.85 5.38
C SER A 14 -7.68 -15.30 6.27
N ALA A 15 -7.57 -16.60 6.55
CA ALA A 15 -6.47 -17.16 7.33
C ALA A 15 -5.10 -16.96 6.64
N ILE A 16 -5.04 -17.16 5.32
CA ILE A 16 -3.82 -16.94 4.53
C ILE A 16 -3.43 -15.45 4.56
N ILE A 17 -4.37 -14.52 4.43
CA ILE A 17 -4.11 -13.08 4.53
C ILE A 17 -3.62 -12.71 5.94
N LEU A 18 -4.21 -13.30 6.99
CA LEU A 18 -3.80 -13.06 8.38
C LEU A 18 -2.36 -13.48 8.61
N ILE A 19 -2.03 -14.73 8.25
CA ILE A 19 -0.66 -15.28 8.38
C ILE A 19 0.31 -14.48 7.51
N GLY A 20 -0.07 -14.18 6.28
CA GLY A 20 0.72 -13.33 5.38
C GLY A 20 1.01 -11.96 6.00
N ASN A 21 0.01 -11.29 6.57
CA ASN A 21 0.21 -10.00 7.24
C ASN A 21 1.18 -10.09 8.42
N VAL A 22 1.14 -11.16 9.21
CA VAL A 22 2.11 -11.37 10.29
C VAL A 22 3.52 -11.48 9.72
N ILE A 23 3.73 -12.28 8.69
CA ILE A 23 5.03 -12.44 8.01
C ILE A 23 5.52 -11.10 7.45
N PHE A 24 4.65 -10.35 6.76
CA PHE A 24 5.01 -9.02 6.24
C PHE A 24 5.36 -8.03 7.35
N ARG A 25 4.70 -8.12 8.51
CA ARG A 25 5.00 -7.27 9.67
C ARG A 25 6.39 -7.59 10.23
N VAL A 26 6.74 -8.88 10.34
CA VAL A 26 8.09 -9.32 10.72
C VAL A 26 9.13 -8.85 9.71
N GLY A 27 8.87 -8.99 8.41
CA GLY A 27 9.73 -8.46 7.36
C GLY A 27 9.93 -6.94 7.45
N GLY A 28 8.88 -6.18 7.77
CA GLY A 28 8.96 -4.75 8.01
C GLY A 28 9.81 -4.39 9.23
N TYR A 29 9.77 -5.20 10.29
CA TYR A 29 10.67 -5.02 11.43
C TYR A 29 12.13 -5.32 11.08
N LEU A 30 12.40 -6.37 10.30
CA LEU A 30 13.75 -6.66 9.80
C LEU A 30 14.29 -5.51 8.95
N TYR A 31 13.48 -4.96 8.04
CA TYR A 31 13.85 -3.76 7.28
C TYR A 31 14.21 -2.59 8.20
N ARG A 32 13.38 -2.28 9.20
CA ARG A 32 13.66 -1.20 10.15
C ARG A 32 14.95 -1.44 10.95
N PHE A 33 15.17 -2.67 11.39
CA PHE A 33 16.40 -3.05 12.09
C PHE A 33 17.64 -2.85 11.22
N LEU A 34 17.61 -3.35 9.98
CA LEU A 34 18.69 -3.18 9.01
C LEU A 34 18.94 -1.70 8.72
N MET A 35 17.89 -0.93 8.46
CA MET A 35 18.01 0.51 8.22
C MET A 35 18.54 1.25 9.44
N ALA A 36 18.19 0.85 10.67
CA ALA A 36 18.75 1.46 11.88
C ALA A 36 20.25 1.15 12.07
N SER A 37 20.71 -0.03 11.63
CA SER A 37 22.13 -0.39 11.67
C SER A 37 22.95 0.22 10.52
N LEU A 38 22.34 0.37 9.35
CA LEU A 38 22.99 0.80 8.12
C LEU A 38 22.97 2.33 7.96
N LEU A 39 21.88 2.99 8.33
CA LEU A 39 21.80 4.44 8.36
C LEU A 39 22.28 4.98 9.71
N GLY A 40 23.16 5.99 9.67
CA GLY A 40 23.52 6.73 10.87
C GLY A 40 22.31 7.38 11.57
N PRO A 41 22.44 7.79 12.84
CA PRO A 41 21.32 8.30 13.65
C PRO A 41 20.54 9.46 13.02
N ALA A 42 21.24 10.34 12.30
CA ALA A 42 20.64 11.48 11.60
C ALA A 42 19.70 11.04 10.46
N ALA A 43 20.17 10.13 9.60
CA ALA A 43 19.43 9.66 8.44
C ALA A 43 18.28 8.72 8.82
N TYR A 44 18.47 7.87 9.84
CA TYR A 44 17.37 7.07 10.40
C TYR A 44 16.29 7.97 11.04
N GLY A 45 16.69 9.08 11.68
CA GLY A 45 15.75 10.08 12.18
C GLY A 45 14.88 10.70 11.08
N ILE A 46 15.44 10.96 9.90
CA ILE A 46 14.70 11.47 8.74
C ILE A 46 13.72 10.41 8.20
N LEU A 47 14.15 9.15 8.10
CA LEU A 47 13.26 8.04 7.72
C LEU A 47 12.09 7.90 8.71
N GLY A 48 12.37 8.00 10.01
CA GLY A 48 11.36 7.97 11.07
C GLY A 48 10.36 9.12 10.99
N LEU A 49 10.79 10.31 10.57
CA LEU A 49 9.90 11.45 10.32
C LEU A 49 9.06 11.26 9.06
N THR A 50 9.63 10.67 8.01
CA THR A 50 8.99 10.57 6.68
C THR A 50 7.95 9.46 6.60
N THR A 51 8.20 8.32 7.27
CA THR A 51 7.36 7.11 7.19
C THR A 51 5.90 7.34 7.63
N PRO A 52 5.60 8.05 8.72
CA PRO A 52 4.21 8.31 9.13
C PRO A 52 3.43 9.13 8.09
N PHE A 53 4.06 10.14 7.48
CA PHE A 53 3.42 10.95 6.44
C PHE A 53 3.09 10.12 5.21
N GLN A 54 3.98 9.19 4.82
CA GLN A 54 3.67 8.23 3.75
C GLN A 54 2.38 7.46 4.04
N GLY A 55 2.22 6.93 5.26
CA GLY A 55 1.01 6.22 5.65
C GLY A 55 -0.25 7.08 5.58
N ILE A 56 -0.18 8.31 6.10
CA ILE A 56 -1.32 9.26 6.11
C ILE A 56 -1.76 9.58 4.68
N PHE A 57 -0.82 10.00 3.82
CA PHE A 57 -1.14 10.39 2.45
C PHE A 57 -1.61 9.20 1.61
N GLN A 58 -1.07 8.01 1.84
CA GLN A 58 -1.53 6.79 1.17
C GLN A 58 -2.96 6.44 1.56
N VAL A 59 -3.32 6.55 2.85
CA VAL A 59 -4.70 6.29 3.32
C VAL A 59 -5.67 7.34 2.79
N LEU A 60 -5.30 8.63 2.83
CA LEU A 60 -6.11 9.72 2.27
C LEU A 60 -6.34 9.54 0.76
N SER A 61 -5.30 9.17 0.03
CA SER A 61 -5.37 8.96 -1.42
C SER A 61 -6.17 7.71 -1.79
N ALA A 62 -6.06 6.65 -1.00
CA ALA A 62 -6.82 5.43 -1.22
C ALA A 62 -8.29 5.58 -0.79
N ALA A 63 -8.59 6.50 0.13
CA ALA A 63 -9.94 6.81 0.62
C ALA A 63 -10.81 5.59 1.00
N GLY A 64 -10.18 4.48 1.42
CA GLY A 64 -10.89 3.23 1.70
C GLY A 64 -11.50 2.54 0.47
N LEU A 65 -11.14 2.94 -0.75
CA LEU A 65 -11.60 2.31 -1.99
C LEU A 65 -11.17 0.85 -2.15
N PRO A 66 -9.96 0.40 -1.75
CA PRO A 66 -9.57 -1.01 -1.89
C PRO A 66 -10.54 -2.02 -1.24
N PRO A 67 -10.95 -1.88 0.03
CA PRO A 67 -11.94 -2.80 0.61
C PRO A 67 -13.34 -2.64 0.00
N ALA A 68 -13.72 -1.44 -0.47
CA ALA A 68 -14.98 -1.24 -1.19
C ALA A 68 -14.98 -1.99 -2.54
N ILE A 69 -13.90 -1.89 -3.32
CA ILE A 69 -13.70 -2.66 -4.55
C ILE A 69 -13.82 -4.16 -4.24
N ALA A 70 -13.13 -4.65 -3.21
CA ALA A 70 -13.18 -6.06 -2.83
C ALA A 70 -14.61 -6.53 -2.56
N LYS A 71 -15.40 -5.73 -1.83
CA LYS A 71 -16.80 -6.03 -1.55
C LYS A 71 -17.65 -6.06 -2.83
N TYR A 72 -17.70 -4.98 -3.60
CA TYR A 72 -18.57 -4.88 -4.76
C TYR A 72 -18.17 -5.86 -5.88
N VAL A 73 -16.87 -6.06 -6.11
CA VAL A 73 -16.39 -7.06 -7.07
C VAL A 73 -16.80 -8.47 -6.63
N SER A 74 -16.72 -8.81 -5.34
CA SER A 74 -17.17 -10.12 -4.86
C SER A 74 -18.68 -10.34 -5.02
N GLU A 75 -19.47 -9.27 -4.89
CA GLU A 75 -20.92 -9.28 -5.03
C GLU A 75 -21.33 -9.48 -6.50
N TYR A 76 -20.79 -8.66 -7.42
CA TYR A 76 -21.06 -8.80 -8.85
C TYR A 76 -20.53 -10.12 -9.43
N ASN A 77 -19.38 -10.61 -8.93
CA ASN A 77 -18.85 -11.91 -9.34
C ASN A 77 -19.70 -13.08 -8.83
N ALA A 78 -20.44 -12.94 -7.73
CA ALA A 78 -21.38 -13.95 -7.26
C ALA A 78 -22.69 -13.96 -8.06
N LEU A 79 -23.02 -12.84 -8.72
CA LEU A 79 -24.18 -12.66 -9.59
C LEU A 79 -23.87 -12.94 -11.07
N ASP A 80 -22.65 -13.36 -11.41
CA ASP A 80 -22.16 -13.55 -12.79
C ASP A 80 -22.17 -12.26 -13.65
N GLU A 81 -22.16 -11.09 -13.00
CA GLU A 81 -22.19 -9.77 -13.64
C GLU A 81 -20.77 -9.20 -13.84
N GLU A 82 -19.96 -9.85 -14.69
CA GLU A 82 -18.56 -9.47 -14.91
C GLU A 82 -18.37 -8.03 -15.41
N ASP A 83 -19.31 -7.51 -16.20
CA ASP A 83 -19.27 -6.15 -16.72
C ASP A 83 -19.36 -5.10 -15.60
N LEU A 84 -20.22 -5.32 -14.61
CA LEU A 84 -20.39 -4.44 -13.45
C LEU A 84 -19.18 -4.53 -12.51
N ALA A 85 -18.61 -5.73 -12.34
CA ALA A 85 -17.35 -5.91 -11.62
C ALA A 85 -16.21 -5.10 -12.28
N ARG A 86 -16.09 -5.18 -13.62
CA ARG A 86 -15.09 -4.44 -14.39
C ARG A 86 -15.32 -2.93 -14.31
N GLN A 87 -16.56 -2.48 -14.46
CA GLN A 87 -16.93 -1.06 -14.35
C GLN A 87 -16.60 -0.49 -12.97
N THR A 88 -16.84 -1.27 -11.91
CA THR A 88 -16.50 -0.90 -10.52
C THR A 88 -14.99 -0.68 -10.37
N ILE A 89 -14.17 -1.61 -10.86
CA ILE A 89 -12.71 -1.50 -10.81
C ILE A 89 -12.23 -0.26 -11.58
N PHE A 90 -12.72 -0.04 -12.80
CA PHE A 90 -12.32 1.12 -13.60
C PHE A 90 -12.73 2.46 -12.98
N THR A 91 -13.94 2.52 -12.42
CA THR A 91 -14.44 3.75 -11.78
C THR A 91 -13.66 4.04 -10.52
N ALA A 92 -13.43 3.04 -9.67
CA ALA A 92 -12.62 3.19 -8.47
C ALA A 92 -11.17 3.56 -8.81
N LEU A 93 -10.57 2.93 -9.84
CA LEU A 93 -9.22 3.25 -10.29
C LEU A 93 -9.11 4.71 -10.75
N LYS A 94 -10.08 5.24 -11.51
CA LYS A 94 -10.09 6.65 -11.93
C LYS A 94 -10.10 7.60 -10.73
N ILE A 95 -10.94 7.33 -9.73
CA ILE A 95 -11.03 8.13 -8.50
C ILE A 95 -9.70 8.04 -7.73
N MET A 96 -9.18 6.83 -7.55
CA MET A 96 -7.94 6.54 -6.85
C MET A 96 -6.73 7.21 -7.52
N VAL A 97 -6.65 7.20 -8.85
CA VAL A 97 -5.58 7.90 -9.59
C VAL A 97 -5.71 9.41 -9.41
N PHE A 98 -6.92 9.96 -9.53
CA PHE A 98 -7.16 11.39 -9.33
C PHE A 98 -6.76 11.83 -7.91
N LEU A 99 -7.21 11.10 -6.88
CA LEU A 99 -6.86 11.38 -5.49
C LEU A 99 -5.37 11.19 -5.23
N GLY A 100 -4.76 10.12 -5.76
CA GLY A 100 -3.33 9.86 -5.63
C GLY A 100 -2.45 10.95 -6.21
N PHE A 101 -2.82 11.49 -7.38
CA PHE A 101 -2.13 12.66 -7.95
C PHE A 101 -2.41 13.93 -7.14
N PHE A 102 -3.66 14.17 -6.76
CA PHE A 102 -4.04 15.37 -5.99
C PHE A 102 -3.28 15.44 -4.65
N PHE A 103 -3.35 14.37 -3.85
CA PHE A 103 -2.65 14.29 -2.57
C PHE A 103 -1.13 14.15 -2.74
N GLY A 104 -0.65 13.48 -3.79
CA GLY A 104 0.77 13.42 -4.12
C GLY A 104 1.36 14.81 -4.41
N LEU A 105 0.67 15.62 -5.22
CA LEU A 105 1.07 17.01 -5.50
C LEU A 105 1.02 17.88 -4.23
N ILE A 106 -0.02 17.74 -3.42
CA ILE A 106 -0.10 18.42 -2.12
C ILE A 106 1.09 18.03 -1.23
N MET A 107 1.47 16.75 -1.22
CA MET A 107 2.62 16.29 -0.44
C MET A 107 3.93 16.93 -0.93
N VAL A 108 4.16 16.98 -2.25
CA VAL A 108 5.40 17.53 -2.84
C VAL A 108 5.51 19.05 -2.66
N PHE A 109 4.44 19.78 -2.97
CA PHE A 109 4.48 21.24 -3.10
C PHE A 109 4.04 21.98 -1.82
N VAL A 110 3.24 21.35 -0.96
CA VAL A 110 2.68 22.01 0.23
C VAL A 110 3.20 21.36 1.50
N ALA A 111 2.99 20.06 1.69
CA ALA A 111 3.31 19.41 2.95
C ALA A 111 4.82 19.28 3.17
N ALA A 112 5.59 18.85 2.16
CA ALA A 112 7.04 18.70 2.26
C ALA A 112 7.74 20.00 2.72
N PRO A 113 7.55 21.18 2.08
CA PRO A 113 8.17 22.41 2.55
C PRO A 113 7.72 22.80 3.97
N ILE A 114 6.42 22.69 4.28
CA ILE A 114 5.91 23.02 5.63
C ILE A 114 6.54 22.12 6.70
N ILE A 115 6.59 20.81 6.47
CA ILE A 115 7.15 19.83 7.41
C ILE A 115 8.65 20.11 7.60
N THR A 116 9.40 20.39 6.53
CA THR A 116 10.84 20.68 6.65
C THR A 116 11.14 21.93 7.47
N VAL A 117 10.33 22.98 7.31
CA VAL A 117 10.46 24.21 8.09
C VAL A 117 10.06 23.97 9.54
N TYR A 118 8.96 23.24 9.78
CA TYR A 118 8.48 22.95 11.13
C TYR A 118 9.47 22.12 11.95
N TYR A 119 10.05 21.08 11.35
CA TYR A 119 11.05 20.23 12.02
C TYR A 119 12.47 20.76 11.93
N GLN A 120 12.69 21.91 11.29
CA GLN A 120 14.01 22.54 11.09
C GLN A 120 15.06 21.57 10.49
N LYS A 121 14.62 20.67 9.60
CA LYS A 121 15.48 19.67 8.94
C LYS A 121 15.38 19.80 7.42
N PRO A 122 16.26 20.58 6.77
CA PRO A 122 16.24 20.76 5.32
C PRO A 122 16.53 19.45 4.56
N GLU A 123 17.31 18.56 5.17
CA GLU A 123 17.64 17.23 4.62
C GLU A 123 16.41 16.33 4.44
N ALA A 124 15.29 16.61 5.15
CA ALA A 124 14.05 15.84 5.03
C ALA A 124 13.22 16.22 3.79
N LEU A 125 13.58 17.28 3.05
CA LEU A 125 12.80 17.76 1.90
C LEU A 125 12.71 16.71 0.80
N LEU A 126 13.85 16.17 0.37
CA LEU A 126 13.90 15.19 -0.71
C LEU A 126 13.16 13.89 -0.36
N PRO A 127 13.35 13.28 0.84
CA PRO A 127 12.56 12.12 1.26
C PRO A 127 11.06 12.38 1.30
N LEU A 128 10.61 13.54 1.78
CA LEU A 128 9.19 13.89 1.83
C LEU A 128 8.59 14.10 0.43
N GLN A 129 9.34 14.72 -0.48
CA GLN A 129 8.91 14.85 -1.88
C GLN A 129 8.85 13.48 -2.58
N ALA A 130 9.81 12.59 -2.30
CA ALA A 130 9.77 11.21 -2.82
C ALA A 130 8.51 10.46 -2.38
N VAL A 131 8.04 10.69 -1.13
CA VAL A 131 6.76 10.15 -0.66
C VAL A 131 5.58 10.68 -1.47
N GLY A 132 5.56 11.97 -1.80
CA GLY A 132 4.52 12.53 -2.65
C GLY A 132 4.49 11.92 -4.05
N LEU A 133 5.68 11.70 -4.64
CA LEU A 133 5.81 11.09 -5.97
C LEU A 133 5.41 9.61 -5.99
N ILE A 134 5.67 8.85 -4.93
CA ILE A 134 5.32 7.42 -4.87
C ILE A 134 3.84 7.17 -4.56
N THR A 135 3.16 8.16 -3.96
CA THR A 135 1.75 8.08 -3.55
C THR A 135 0.81 7.61 -4.68
N PRO A 136 0.78 8.22 -5.88
CA PRO A 136 -0.11 7.78 -6.97
C PRO A 136 0.12 6.32 -7.40
N PHE A 137 1.38 5.88 -7.47
CA PHE A 137 1.72 4.49 -7.81
C PHE A 137 1.22 3.51 -6.74
N SER A 138 1.41 3.87 -5.48
CA SER A 138 0.99 3.04 -4.35
C SER A 138 -0.53 2.83 -4.31
N VAL A 139 -1.27 3.86 -4.67
CA VAL A 139 -2.73 3.86 -4.71
C VAL A 139 -3.25 2.99 -5.86
N ILE A 140 -2.60 3.03 -7.03
CA ILE A 140 -2.89 2.12 -8.15
C ILE A 140 -2.70 0.65 -7.73
N VAL A 141 -1.57 0.33 -7.08
CA VAL A 141 -1.31 -1.03 -6.56
C VAL A 141 -2.38 -1.43 -5.53
N GLY A 142 -2.82 -0.48 -4.69
CA GLY A 142 -3.93 -0.68 -3.76
C GLY A 142 -5.25 -1.06 -4.46
N ALA A 143 -5.57 -0.43 -5.59
CA ALA A 143 -6.76 -0.73 -6.37
C ALA A 143 -6.74 -2.16 -6.91
N PHE A 144 -5.61 -2.58 -7.49
CA PHE A 144 -5.43 -3.95 -7.98
C PHE A 144 -5.52 -4.98 -6.85
N ARG A 145 -4.96 -4.69 -5.67
CA ARG A 145 -5.12 -5.55 -4.50
C ARG A 145 -6.59 -5.70 -4.10
N GLY A 146 -7.35 -4.61 -4.08
CA GLY A 146 -8.80 -4.64 -3.83
C GLY A 146 -9.54 -5.50 -4.85
N ALA A 147 -9.21 -5.38 -6.13
CA ALA A 147 -9.78 -6.21 -7.19
C ALA A 147 -9.46 -7.70 -7.02
N PHE A 148 -8.19 -8.06 -6.79
CA PHE A 148 -7.79 -9.45 -6.55
C PHE A 148 -8.42 -10.02 -5.28
N GLN A 149 -8.63 -9.18 -4.26
CA GLN A 149 -9.30 -9.56 -3.04
C GLN A 149 -10.79 -9.88 -3.29
N GLY A 150 -11.45 -9.12 -4.17
CA GLY A 150 -12.84 -9.35 -4.56
C GLY A 150 -13.08 -10.61 -5.39
N VAL A 151 -12.14 -10.99 -6.25
CA VAL A 151 -12.23 -12.24 -7.07
C VAL A 151 -11.71 -13.47 -6.30
N TYR A 152 -11.49 -13.37 -4.98
CA TYR A 152 -10.93 -14.42 -4.12
C TYR A 152 -9.55 -14.97 -4.56
N LYS A 153 -8.82 -14.24 -5.41
CA LYS A 153 -7.47 -14.59 -5.88
C LYS A 153 -6.40 -14.09 -4.90
N MET A 154 -6.55 -14.47 -3.62
CA MET A 154 -5.72 -13.99 -2.51
C MET A 154 -4.25 -14.40 -2.63
N GLU A 155 -3.97 -15.54 -3.27
CA GLU A 155 -2.63 -16.05 -3.50
C GLU A 155 -1.75 -15.02 -4.24
N TYR A 156 -2.31 -14.34 -5.24
CA TYR A 156 -1.61 -13.30 -6.02
C TYR A 156 -1.23 -12.09 -5.17
N ILE A 157 -2.04 -11.72 -4.18
CA ILE A 157 -1.74 -10.63 -3.26
C ILE A 157 -0.53 -10.99 -2.40
N LEU A 158 -0.47 -12.22 -1.90
CA LEU A 158 0.67 -12.69 -1.12
C LEU A 158 1.95 -12.75 -1.96
N TYR A 159 1.89 -13.29 -3.17
CA TYR A 159 3.06 -13.31 -4.07
C TYR A 159 3.57 -11.90 -4.36
N THR A 160 2.66 -10.98 -4.71
CA THR A 160 3.03 -9.59 -5.02
C THR A 160 3.69 -8.92 -3.81
N ARG A 161 3.12 -9.06 -2.61
CA ARG A 161 3.72 -8.50 -1.40
C ARG A 161 5.04 -9.17 -1.01
N ALA A 162 5.17 -10.48 -1.20
CA ALA A 162 6.41 -11.20 -0.91
C ALA A 162 7.54 -10.72 -1.82
N ILE A 163 7.26 -10.58 -3.11
CA ILE A 163 8.22 -10.04 -4.09
C ILE A 163 8.59 -8.60 -3.71
N GLU A 164 7.62 -7.73 -3.44
CA GLU A 164 7.89 -6.35 -2.99
C GLU A 164 8.79 -6.31 -1.73
N GLN A 165 8.49 -7.14 -0.74
CA GLN A 165 9.25 -7.19 0.51
C GLN A 165 10.70 -7.65 0.29
N ILE A 166 10.90 -8.68 -0.54
CA ILE A 166 12.22 -9.19 -0.89
C ILE A 166 13.02 -8.14 -1.66
N PHE A 167 12.40 -7.53 -2.68
CA PHE A 167 13.02 -6.45 -3.45
C PHE A 167 13.38 -5.26 -2.55
N MET A 168 12.48 -4.86 -1.65
CA MET A 168 12.73 -3.76 -0.72
C MET A 168 13.92 -4.05 0.19
N ILE A 169 14.01 -5.25 0.77
CA ILE A 169 15.14 -5.63 1.62
C ILE A 169 16.44 -5.66 0.80
N LEU A 170 16.44 -6.33 -0.36
CA LEU A 170 17.62 -6.44 -1.23
C LEU A 170 18.14 -5.09 -1.68
N PHE A 171 17.27 -4.23 -2.24
CA PHE A 171 17.67 -2.89 -2.68
C PHE A 171 18.14 -2.02 -1.53
N ALA A 172 17.45 -2.08 -0.39
CA ALA A 172 17.86 -1.30 0.78
C ALA A 172 19.23 -1.73 1.31
N THR A 173 19.53 -3.03 1.29
CA THR A 173 20.88 -3.51 1.66
C THR A 173 21.94 -3.20 0.60
N ALA A 174 21.61 -3.33 -0.68
CA ALA A 174 22.55 -3.14 -1.79
C ALA A 174 22.89 -1.67 -2.04
N LEU A 175 21.99 -0.73 -1.70
CA LEU A 175 22.22 0.70 -1.90
C LEU A 175 23.09 1.31 -0.78
N VAL A 176 23.16 0.65 0.39
CA VAL A 176 23.98 1.12 1.52
C VAL A 176 25.40 0.55 1.53
N ILE A 177 25.63 -0.61 0.88
CA ILE A 177 26.97 -1.18 0.66
C ILE A 177 27.62 -0.49 -0.55
#